data_AF-A0A970D6R7-F1
#
_entry.id   AF-A0A970D6R7-F1
#
_cell.length_a   1.000
_cell.length_b   1.000
_cell.length_c   1.000
_cell.angle_alpha   90.00
_cell.angle_beta   90.00
_cell.angle_gamma   90.00
#
_symmetry.space_group_name_H-M   'P 1'
#
loop_
_entity.id
_entity.type
_entity.pdbx_description
1 polymer ?
#
loop_
_entity_poly.entity_id
_entity_poly.type
_entity_poly.pdbx_seq_one_letter_code
_entity_poly.pdbx_strand_id
1 'polypeptide(L)'
;MNIIFNLFCFLPFLRFSYTDLRRQKVYNSEICIAWLMIFGTKMIVCNFWQIALSFLISICILIILIFVVLIAESIFGKYLFGGGDIKLVALLAWSFDLTIVFHAVKISCCLAIGFLLLKKIFLNSERILIPFAPFLTAGILFSLLLQHYLLLSKI
;
A
#
# COMPACT_ATOMS: atom_id res chain seq x y z
N MET A 1 -14.96 -12.11 1.72
CA MET A 1 -13.94 -11.73 2.72
C MET A 1 -14.62 -11.17 3.95
N ASN A 2 -14.14 -11.55 5.14
CA ASN A 2 -14.71 -11.08 6.40
C ASN A 2 -14.30 -9.61 6.64
N ILE A 3 -15.27 -8.72 6.89
CA ILE A 3 -15.03 -7.28 7.08
C ILE A 3 -14.10 -7.01 8.28
N ILE A 4 -14.20 -7.85 9.31
CA ILE A 4 -13.38 -7.76 10.51
C ILE A 4 -11.91 -8.06 10.17
N PHE A 5 -11.66 -9.07 9.35
CA PHE A 5 -10.31 -9.40 8.88
C PHE A 5 -9.70 -8.23 8.10
N ASN A 6 -10.46 -7.62 7.19
CA ASN A 6 -10.00 -6.48 6.41
C ASN A 6 -9.67 -5.27 7.30
N LEU A 7 -10.47 -5.01 8.33
CA LEU A 7 -10.22 -3.98 9.33
C LEU A 7 -8.91 -4.22 10.08
N PHE A 8 -8.66 -5.46 10.55
CA PHE A 8 -7.41 -5.80 11.22
C PHE A 8 -6.19 -5.63 10.30
N CYS A 9 -6.27 -6.07 9.04
CA CYS A 9 -5.21 -5.88 8.06
C CYS A 9 -5.01 -4.41 7.66
N PHE A 10 -6.04 -3.56 7.80
CA PHE A 10 -5.98 -2.13 7.49
C PHE A 10 -5.32 -1.30 8.60
N LEU A 11 -5.46 -1.68 9.87
CA LEU A 11 -4.92 -0.94 11.02
C LEU A 11 -3.43 -0.56 10.91
N PRO A 12 -2.52 -1.46 10.47
CA PRO A 12 -1.12 -1.10 10.27
C PRO A 12 -0.92 0.03 9.25
N PHE A 13 -1.72 0.06 8.17
CA PHE A 13 -1.62 1.12 7.14
C PHE A 13 -2.06 2.48 7.69
N LEU A 14 -3.09 2.51 8.52
CA LEU A 14 -3.49 3.73 9.23
C LEU A 14 -2.36 4.24 10.14
N ARG A 15 -1.66 3.33 10.83
CA ARG A 15 -0.48 3.68 11.62
C ARG A 15 0.66 4.22 10.75
N PHE A 16 0.95 3.59 9.60
CA PHE A 16 1.98 4.06 8.67
C PHE A 16 1.64 5.44 8.09
N SER A 17 0.37 5.69 7.75
CA SER A 17 -0.07 7.01 7.30
C SER A 17 0.22 8.09 8.36
N TYR A 18 -0.06 7.80 9.63
CA TYR A 18 0.25 8.73 10.72
C TYR A 18 1.75 8.97 10.89
N THR A 19 2.57 7.91 10.86
CA THR A 19 4.03 8.04 11.03
C THR A 19 4.68 8.73 9.84
N ASP A 20 4.22 8.47 8.62
CA ASP A 20 4.69 9.12 7.40
C ASP A 20 4.31 10.62 7.37
N LEU A 21 3.09 11.00 7.78
CA LEU A 21 2.72 12.42 7.89
C LEU A 21 3.57 13.17 8.91
N ARG A 22 3.89 12.54 10.05
CA ARG A 22 4.59 13.21 11.15
C ARG A 22 6.11 13.22 11.01
N ARG A 23 6.69 12.15 10.46
CA ARG A 23 8.15 11.93 10.43
C ARG A 23 8.70 11.71 9.02
N GLN A 24 7.83 11.60 8.00
CA GLN A 24 8.20 11.31 6.61
C GLN A 24 9.09 10.07 6.45
N LYS A 25 8.93 9.12 7.39
CA LYS A 25 9.73 7.90 7.46
C LYS A 25 8.95 6.81 8.17
N VAL A 26 8.76 5.70 7.48
CA VAL A 26 8.24 4.46 8.06
C VAL A 26 9.41 3.56 8.44
N TYR A 27 9.44 3.12 9.70
CA TYR A 27 10.54 2.28 10.20
C TYR A 27 10.34 0.81 9.82
N ASN A 28 11.44 0.12 9.51
CA ASN A 28 11.41 -1.31 9.20
C ASN A 28 10.80 -2.14 10.35
N SER A 29 11.01 -1.74 11.60
CA SER A 29 10.42 -2.42 12.76
C SER A 29 8.89 -2.38 12.73
N GLU A 30 8.29 -1.24 12.36
CA GLU A 30 6.83 -1.13 12.23
C GLU A 30 6.28 -2.04 11.12
N ILE A 31 7.01 -2.13 9.99
CA ILE A 31 6.67 -3.03 8.88
C ILE A 31 6.76 -4.50 9.31
N CYS A 32 7.81 -4.89 10.04
CA CYS A 32 7.96 -6.26 10.54
C CYS A 32 6.85 -6.64 11.53
N ILE A 33 6.48 -5.73 12.45
CA ILE A 33 5.38 -5.95 13.39
C ILE A 33 4.05 -6.12 12.63
N ALA A 34 3.79 -5.27 11.65
CA ALA A 34 2.60 -5.39 10.81
C ALA A 34 2.56 -6.72 10.06
N TRP A 35 3.70 -7.14 9.47
CA TRP A 35 3.81 -8.41 8.77
C TRP A 35 3.47 -9.59 9.68
N LEU A 36 4.01 -9.63 10.90
CA LEU A 36 3.72 -10.66 11.91
C LEU A 36 2.26 -10.65 12.32
N MET A 37 1.67 -9.47 12.53
CA MET A 37 0.26 -9.32 12.87
C MET A 37 -0.63 -9.89 11.75
N ILE A 38 -0.36 -9.55 10.49
CA ILE A 38 -1.11 -10.05 9.32
C ILE A 38 -0.90 -11.55 9.12
N PHE A 39 0.31 -12.06 9.36
CA PHE A 39 0.56 -13.50 9.32
C PHE A 39 -0.29 -14.22 10.39
N GLY A 40 -0.31 -13.72 11.62
CA GLY A 40 -1.14 -14.26 12.70
C GLY A 40 -2.63 -14.27 12.37
N THR A 41 -3.17 -13.18 11.79
CA THR A 41 -4.58 -13.15 11.37
C THR A 41 -4.87 -14.12 10.23
N LYS A 42 -3.97 -14.24 9.25
CA LYS A 42 -4.11 -15.19 8.14
C LYS A 42 -4.07 -16.64 8.59
N MET A 43 -3.27 -16.98 9.61
CA MET A 43 -3.24 -18.33 10.18
C MET A 43 -4.58 -18.75 10.79
N ILE A 44 -5.40 -17.80 11.25
CA ILE A 44 -6.72 -18.07 11.86
C ILE A 44 -7.81 -18.20 10.77
N VAL A 45 -7.70 -17.43 9.69
CA VAL A 45 -8.80 -17.24 8.72
C VAL A 45 -8.59 -17.98 7.39
N CYS A 46 -7.35 -18.19 6.96
CA CYS A 46 -7.01 -18.70 5.63
C CYS A 46 -6.42 -20.10 5.68
N ASN A 47 -6.60 -20.84 4.57
CA ASN A 47 -5.93 -22.14 4.39
C ASN A 47 -4.45 -21.95 4.08
N PHE A 48 -3.61 -22.93 4.46
CA PHE A 48 -2.16 -22.89 4.22
C PHE A 48 -1.78 -22.52 2.77
N TRP A 49 -2.48 -23.09 1.78
CA TRP A 49 -2.25 -22.79 0.36
C TRP A 49 -2.47 -21.31 0.02
N GLN A 50 -3.49 -20.68 0.59
CA GLN A 50 -3.78 -19.25 0.36
C GLN A 50 -2.71 -18.36 1.00
N ILE A 51 -2.21 -18.75 2.17
CA ILE A 51 -1.11 -18.07 2.86
C ILE A 51 0.17 -18.16 2.01
N ALA A 52 0.55 -19.36 1.58
CA ALA A 52 1.72 -19.57 0.74
C ALA A 52 1.65 -18.79 -0.58
N LEU A 53 0.49 -18.79 -1.24
CA LEU A 53 0.28 -18.07 -2.49
C LEU A 53 0.35 -16.54 -2.29
N SER A 54 -0.26 -16.02 -1.22
CA SER A 54 -0.15 -14.60 -0.86
C SER A 54 1.30 -14.18 -0.59
N PHE A 55 2.08 -15.06 0.06
CA PHE A 55 3.48 -14.81 0.38
C PHE A 55 4.32 -14.73 -0.90
N LEU A 56 4.13 -15.71 -1.80
CA LEU A 56 4.82 -15.76 -3.08
C LEU A 56 4.51 -14.51 -3.93
N ILE A 57 3.23 -14.13 -4.02
CA ILE A 57 2.80 -12.91 -4.72
C ILE A 57 3.47 -11.66 -4.14
N SER A 58 3.51 -11.54 -2.81
CA SER A 58 4.17 -10.42 -2.14
C SER A 58 5.66 -10.34 -2.49
N ILE A 59 6.36 -11.48 -2.55
CA ILE A 59 7.78 -11.54 -2.95
C ILE A 59 7.94 -11.16 -4.42
N CYS A 60 7.10 -11.70 -5.31
CA CYS A 60 7.15 -11.37 -6.73
C CYS A 60 6.97 -9.86 -6.96
N ILE A 61 5.98 -9.25 -6.32
CA ILE A 61 5.75 -7.79 -6.41
C ILE A 61 6.96 -7.02 -5.88
N LEU A 62 7.54 -7.45 -4.75
CA LEU A 62 8.74 -6.83 -4.20
C LEU A 62 9.89 -6.84 -5.21
N ILE A 63 10.20 -8.00 -5.80
CA ILE A 63 11.27 -8.16 -6.79
C ILE A 63 11.01 -7.30 -8.03
N ILE A 64 9.79 -7.32 -8.55
CA ILE A 64 9.40 -6.52 -9.72
C ILE A 64 9.59 -5.03 -9.43
N LEU A 65 9.13 -4.54 -8.27
CA LEU A 65 9.29 -3.13 -7.91
C LEU A 65 10.75 -2.72 -7.73
N ILE A 66 11.57 -3.56 -7.08
CA ILE A 66 13.01 -3.33 -6.97
C ILE A 66 13.63 -3.21 -8.36
N PHE A 67 13.29 -4.13 -9.28
CA PHE A 67 13.83 -4.12 -10.64
C PHE A 67 13.40 -2.88 -11.43
N VAL A 68 12.13 -2.47 -11.31
CA VAL A 68 11.63 -1.22 -11.92
C VAL A 68 12.40 -0.02 -11.40
N VAL A 69 12.66 0.06 -10.10
CA VAL A 69 13.44 1.16 -9.51
C VAL A 69 14.87 1.16 -10.01
N LEU A 70 15.53 0.00 -10.08
CA LEU A 70 16.90 -0.11 -10.61
C LEU A 70 16.99 0.30 -12.08
N ILE A 71 16.05 -0.16 -12.93
CA ILE A 71 15.99 0.26 -14.34
C ILE A 71 15.80 1.77 -14.43
N ALA A 72 14.86 2.31 -13.66
CA ALA A 72 14.50 3.70 -13.78
C ALA A 72 15.61 4.62 -13.20
N GLU A 73 16.33 4.18 -12.17
CA GLU A 73 17.54 4.85 -11.69
C GLU A 73 18.64 4.83 -12.76
N SER A 74 18.85 3.70 -13.44
CA SER A 74 19.83 3.57 -14.54
C SER A 74 19.50 4.50 -15.72
N ILE A 75 18.23 4.64 -16.09
CA ILE A 75 17.80 5.46 -17.24
C ILE A 75 17.75 6.95 -16.89
N PHE A 76 17.16 7.31 -15.75
CA PHE A 76 16.86 8.71 -15.41
C PHE A 76 17.89 9.34 -14.47
N GLY A 77 18.84 8.56 -13.93
CA GLY A 77 19.83 9.02 -12.96
C GLY A 77 19.21 9.53 -11.66
N LYS A 78 17.97 9.12 -11.36
CA LYS A 78 17.18 9.59 -10.22
C LYS A 78 16.47 8.43 -9.54
N TYR A 79 16.51 8.46 -8.21
CA TYR A 79 15.80 7.51 -7.37
C TYR A 79 14.32 7.87 -7.31
N LEU A 80 13.45 7.02 -7.87
CA LEU A 80 12.02 7.30 -8.03
C LEU A 80 11.14 6.89 -6.83
N PHE A 81 11.51 5.83 -6.12
CA PHE A 81 10.73 5.27 -5.02
C PHE A 81 11.61 4.97 -3.82
N GLY A 82 11.15 5.32 -2.62
CA GLY A 82 11.83 4.96 -1.38
C GLY A 82 11.79 3.44 -1.13
N GLY A 83 12.85 2.89 -0.56
CA GLY A 83 12.85 1.49 -0.12
C GLY A 83 11.76 1.15 0.91
N GLY A 84 11.24 2.14 1.64
CA GLY A 84 10.07 1.98 2.51
C GLY A 84 8.78 1.79 1.72
N ASP A 85 8.56 2.57 0.67
CA ASP A 85 7.35 2.54 -0.15
C ASP A 85 7.19 1.19 -0.86
N ILE A 86 8.31 0.67 -1.40
CA ILE A 86 8.36 -0.66 -2.04
C ILE A 86 7.92 -1.74 -1.05
N LYS A 87 8.40 -1.67 0.21
CA LYS A 87 8.01 -2.61 1.26
C LYS A 87 6.55 -2.47 1.67
N LEU A 88 6.01 -1.24 1.68
CA LEU A 88 4.59 -1.01 1.95
C LEU A 88 3.69 -1.61 0.88
N VAL A 89 4.06 -1.49 -0.40
CA VAL A 89 3.31 -2.12 -1.50
C VAL A 89 3.41 -3.64 -1.45
N ALA A 90 4.57 -4.20 -1.13
CA ALA A 90 4.71 -5.63 -0.91
C ALA A 90 3.85 -6.10 0.28
N LEU A 91 3.89 -5.38 1.40
CA LEU A 91 3.04 -5.66 2.56
C LEU A 91 1.55 -5.55 2.23
N LEU A 92 1.16 -4.62 1.36
CA LEU A 92 -0.22 -4.50 0.87
C LEU A 92 -0.66 -5.77 0.13
N ALA A 93 0.17 -6.28 -0.77
CA ALA A 93 -0.07 -7.54 -1.48
C ALA A 93 -0.06 -8.77 -0.56
N TRP A 94 0.72 -8.71 0.51
CA TRP A 94 0.65 -9.71 1.57
C TRP A 94 -0.68 -9.64 2.35
N SER A 95 -1.25 -8.45 2.52
CA SER A 95 -2.41 -8.20 3.38
C SER A 95 -3.74 -8.51 2.70
N PHE A 96 -3.88 -8.16 1.42
CA PHE A 96 -5.15 -8.17 0.70
C PHE A 96 -5.05 -8.91 -0.63
N ASP A 97 -6.20 -9.27 -1.19
CA ASP A 97 -6.29 -9.86 -2.53
C ASP A 97 -5.80 -8.88 -3.61
N LEU A 98 -5.25 -9.43 -4.69
CA LEU A 98 -4.70 -8.66 -5.81
C LEU A 98 -5.68 -7.63 -6.38
N THR A 99 -6.98 -7.94 -6.42
CA THR A 99 -8.00 -7.00 -6.89
C THR A 99 -8.02 -5.73 -6.04
N ILE A 100 -8.04 -5.86 -4.71
CA ILE A 100 -7.99 -4.73 -3.77
C ILE A 100 -6.66 -3.98 -3.92
N VAL A 101 -5.55 -4.71 -4.03
CA VAL A 101 -4.21 -4.14 -4.20
C VAL A 101 -4.16 -3.23 -5.43
N PHE A 102 -4.61 -3.72 -6.59
CA PHE A 102 -4.61 -2.94 -7.83
C PHE A 102 -5.51 -1.71 -7.76
N HIS A 103 -6.71 -1.82 -7.18
CA HIS A 103 -7.59 -0.67 -7.00
C HIS A 103 -6.99 0.35 -6.04
N ALA A 104 -6.39 -0.11 -4.94
CA ALA A 104 -5.80 0.75 -3.94
C ALA A 104 -4.63 1.54 -4.52
N VAL A 105 -3.74 0.87 -5.27
CA VAL A 105 -2.62 1.53 -5.94
C VAL A 105 -3.13 2.54 -6.97
N LYS A 106 -4.09 2.16 -7.84
CA LYS A 106 -4.66 3.09 -8.84
C LYS A 106 -5.28 4.33 -8.20
N ILE A 107 -6.13 4.15 -7.18
CA ILE A 107 -6.77 5.26 -6.47
C ILE A 107 -5.73 6.12 -5.77
N SER A 108 -4.74 5.51 -5.11
CA SER A 108 -3.66 6.24 -4.44
C SER A 108 -2.85 7.11 -5.40
N CYS A 109 -2.53 6.59 -6.60
CA CYS A 109 -1.87 7.37 -7.65
C CYS A 109 -2.75 8.54 -8.12
N CYS A 110 -4.05 8.33 -8.38
CA CYS A 110 -4.95 9.40 -8.77
C CYS A 110 -5.04 10.50 -7.70
N LEU A 111 -5.13 10.12 -6.43
CA LEU A 111 -5.15 11.07 -5.30
C LEU A 111 -3.84 11.84 -5.18
N ALA A 112 -2.70 11.16 -5.32
CA ALA A 112 -1.39 11.79 -5.26
C ALA A 112 -1.18 12.79 -6.41
N ILE A 113 -1.60 12.45 -7.63
CA ILE A 113 -1.57 13.34 -8.80
C ILE A 113 -2.48 14.55 -8.58
N GLY A 114 -3.71 14.32 -8.10
CA GLY A 114 -4.63 15.41 -7.77
C GLY A 114 -4.07 16.36 -6.71
N PHE A 115 -3.45 15.81 -5.66
CA PHE A 115 -2.77 16.59 -4.62
C PHE A 115 -1.60 17.40 -5.18
N LEU A 116 -0.78 16.79 -6.05
CA LEU A 116 0.32 17.48 -6.73
C LEU A 116 -0.17 18.67 -7.57
N LEU A 117 -1.22 18.45 -8.37
CA LEU A 117 -1.79 19.49 -9.22
C LEU A 117 -2.34 20.65 -8.39
N LEU A 118 -3.14 20.35 -7.36
CA LEU A 118 -3.68 21.36 -6.44
C LEU A 118 -2.55 22.14 -5.77
N LYS A 119 -1.55 21.44 -5.24
CA LYS A 119 -0.44 22.10 -4.56
C LYS A 119 0.34 22.99 -5.52
N LYS A 120 0.59 22.55 -6.76
CA LYS A 120 1.26 23.37 -7.78
C LYS A 120 0.47 24.64 -8.14
N ILE A 121 -0.87 24.57 -8.14
CA ILE A 121 -1.74 25.70 -8.44
C ILE A 121 -1.76 26.71 -7.28
N PHE A 122 -1.86 26.23 -6.03
CA PHE A 122 -2.06 27.10 -4.86
C PHE A 122 -0.77 27.52 -4.15
N LEU A 123 0.25 26.68 -4.18
CA LEU A 123 1.51 26.84 -3.45
C LEU A 123 2.64 26.66 -4.46
N ASN A 124 3.14 27.77 -4.99
CA ASN A 124 4.24 27.83 -5.96
C ASN A 124 5.58 27.42 -5.31
N SER A 125 5.65 26.18 -4.81
CA SER A 125 6.72 25.63 -4.00
C SER A 125 7.55 24.65 -4.82
N GLU A 126 8.86 24.88 -4.87
CA GLU A 126 9.80 24.13 -5.70
C GLU A 126 10.11 22.72 -5.19
N ARG A 127 9.80 22.39 -3.92
CA ARG A 127 10.08 21.08 -3.32
C ARG A 127 8.86 20.52 -2.60
N ILE A 128 8.06 19.75 -3.35
CA ILE A 128 6.89 19.06 -2.80
C ILE A 128 7.30 17.63 -2.44
N LEU A 129 7.52 17.39 -1.14
CA LEU A 129 7.51 16.04 -0.60
C LEU A 129 6.06 15.55 -0.51
N ILE A 130 5.80 14.40 -1.13
CA ILE A 130 4.50 13.74 -1.16
C ILE A 130 4.60 12.54 -0.23
N PRO A 131 3.91 12.51 0.91
CA PRO A 131 3.91 11.33 1.77
C PRO A 131 3.12 10.22 1.08
N PHE A 132 3.74 9.06 0.85
CA PHE A 132 3.13 7.96 0.08
C PHE A 132 2.09 7.19 0.89
N ALA A 133 2.38 6.89 2.16
CA ALA A 133 1.53 6.03 2.99
C ALA A 133 0.10 6.56 3.19
N PRO A 134 -0.16 7.88 3.35
CA PRO A 134 -1.51 8.43 3.44
C PRO A 134 -2.35 8.22 2.18
N PHE A 135 -1.79 8.44 0.99
CA PHE A 135 -2.50 8.20 -0.25
C PHE A 135 -2.78 6.72 -0.46
N LEU A 136 -1.81 5.86 -0.11
CA LEU A 136 -2.00 4.42 -0.14
C LEU A 136 -3.14 4.00 0.79
N THR A 137 -3.15 4.49 2.03
CA THR A 137 -4.16 4.19 3.04
C THR A 137 -5.56 4.63 2.59
N ALA A 138 -5.68 5.83 2.03
CA ALA A 138 -6.94 6.30 1.44
C ALA A 138 -7.39 5.39 0.28
N GLY A 139 -6.46 5.01 -0.60
CA GLY A 139 -6.72 4.06 -1.69
C GLY A 139 -7.23 2.70 -1.20
N ILE A 140 -6.65 2.16 -0.13
CA ILE A 140 -7.10 0.91 0.50
C ILE A 140 -8.53 1.07 1.03
N LEU A 141 -8.80 2.14 1.78
CA LEU A 141 -10.11 2.41 2.35
C LEU A 141 -11.19 2.48 1.25
N PHE A 142 -10.95 3.26 0.19
CA PHE A 142 -11.88 3.34 -0.93
C PHE A 142 -12.06 2.01 -1.66
N SER A 143 -10.99 1.23 -1.82
CA SER A 143 -11.05 -0.08 -2.47
C SER A 143 -11.87 -1.08 -1.67
N LEU A 144 -11.71 -1.08 -0.34
CA LEU A 144 -12.49 -1.91 0.57
C LEU A 144 -13.98 -1.52 0.57
N LEU A 145 -14.27 -0.21 0.57
CA LEU A 145 -15.65 0.29 0.45
C LEU A 145 -16.26 -0.12 -0.89
N LEU A 146 -15.55 0.11 -2.00
CA LEU A 146 -16.02 -0.24 -3.34
C LEU A 146 -16.32 -1.75 -3.44
N GLN A 147 -15.43 -2.59 -2.93
CA GLN A 147 -15.63 -4.03 -2.89
C GLN A 147 -16.88 -4.38 -2.09
N HIS A 148 -17.13 -3.75 -0.96
CA HIS A 148 -18.31 -4.02 -0.14
C HIS A 148 -19.61 -3.58 -0.83
N TYR A 149 -19.66 -2.38 -1.40
CA TYR A 149 -20.82 -1.86 -2.12
C TYR A 149 -21.12 -2.66 -3.40
N LEU A 150 -20.11 -3.01 -4.20
CA LEU A 150 -20.29 -3.83 -5.41
C LEU A 150 -20.71 -5.27 -5.10
N LEU A 151 -20.35 -5.78 -3.93
CA LEU A 151 -20.77 -7.12 -3.50
C LEU A 151 -22.21 -7.10 -2.97
N LEU A 152 -22.64 -6.01 -2.33
CA LEU A 152 -24.04 -5.78 -1.96
C LEU A 152 -24.95 -5.57 -3.17
N SER A 153 -24.45 -4.97 -4.26
CA SER A 153 -25.26 -4.74 -5.47
C SER A 153 -25.48 -5.99 -6.34
N LYS A 154 -24.90 -7.14 -5.97
CA LYS A 154 -25.02 -8.42 -6.68
C LYS A 154 -25.87 -9.45 -5.95
N ILE A 155 -26.41 -9.09 -4.78
CA ILE A 155 -27.36 -9.87 -3.99
C ILE A 155 -28.73 -9.24 -4.18
#